data_AF-A0A9J5WHL9-F1
#
_entry.id   AF-A0A9J5WHL9-F1
#
_cell.length_a   1.000
_cell.length_b   1.000
_cell.length_c   1.000
_cell.angle_alpha   90.00
_cell.angle_beta   90.00
_cell.angle_gamma   90.00
#
_symmetry.space_group_name_H-M   'P 1'
#
loop_
_entity.id
_entity.type
_entity.pdbx_description
1 polymer ?
#
loop_
_entity_poly.entity_id
_entity_poly.type
_entity_poly.pdbx_seq_one_letter_code
_entity_poly.pdbx_strand_id
1 'polypeptide(L)'
;MLAVRTLSIMKRPITMASTPSTPPSPQSLPSKTTSLRTLSSKKPRNILTNPIPEEDSKWVPLNLSRSELYLPLTFPTGQTFRWKQTGPIQYTGVVGRSHLVSLKQLDNGDVGYYFHYTTSDSESSAAKVALLDFLNVGISLTEVWESFKASDKRFAELAIHLEGARVLRQDPIECLIQFICSSNNNIKRITMMVDFISSLGNYLGGVGGFKFYEFPSLERLAMVSEQELRAAGFGYRAKYIVGTVKELKSKPGGGMEWLAALRKVDLPEAIVSLCSLPGVGPKVAACIALFSLDQHHAIPVDTHVWKIATRYLLPELAGTSLTPKLCNRVADAFVRTYGKYAGWAQTLLFIAELPSQKALLNSTEEKSPNSKKRKLGGITKVPKE
;
A
#
# COMPACT_ATOMS: atom_id res chain seq x y z
N MET A 1 32.93 7.33 -58.43
CA MET A 1 34.22 8.01 -58.14
C MET A 1 34.00 8.98 -57.00
N LEU A 2 34.99 9.10 -56.11
CA LEU A 2 35.06 9.84 -54.84
C LEU A 2 34.24 9.27 -53.67
N ALA A 3 34.74 9.22 -52.43
CA ALA A 3 36.09 9.09 -51.87
C ALA A 3 35.85 8.80 -50.38
N VAL A 4 36.43 7.72 -49.88
CA VAL A 4 36.45 7.35 -48.46
C VAL A 4 37.43 8.30 -47.74
N ARG A 5 37.01 8.87 -46.60
CA ARG A 5 37.94 9.44 -45.62
C ARG A 5 37.66 8.88 -44.23
N THR A 6 38.59 8.03 -43.82
CA THR A 6 38.81 7.48 -42.48
C THR A 6 39.27 8.58 -41.53
N LEU A 7 38.79 8.57 -40.28
CA LEU A 7 39.49 9.17 -39.15
C LEU A 7 39.38 8.23 -37.95
N SER A 8 40.52 8.00 -37.32
CA SER A 8 40.79 6.95 -36.36
C SER A 8 41.21 7.56 -35.00
N ILE A 9 40.81 6.87 -33.93
CA ILE A 9 41.44 6.79 -32.59
C ILE A 9 41.25 7.99 -31.63
N MET A 10 40.65 7.73 -30.47
CA MET A 10 41.37 7.61 -29.18
C MET A 10 40.49 7.01 -28.08
N LYS A 11 40.84 5.79 -27.66
CA LYS A 11 40.38 5.17 -26.40
C LYS A 11 41.07 5.90 -25.23
N ARG A 12 40.31 6.32 -24.21
CA ARG A 12 40.86 6.72 -22.91
C ARG A 12 40.57 5.65 -21.84
N PRO A 13 41.45 5.47 -20.83
CA PRO A 13 41.41 4.34 -19.93
C PRO A 13 40.40 4.51 -18.80
N ILE A 14 39.88 3.37 -18.33
CA ILE A 14 39.02 3.24 -17.15
C ILE A 14 39.91 3.31 -15.91
N THR A 15 39.78 4.37 -15.11
CA THR A 15 40.34 4.44 -13.75
C THR A 15 39.32 3.92 -12.75
N MET A 16 39.69 2.87 -12.01
CA MET A 16 38.91 2.34 -10.90
C MET A 16 38.85 3.34 -9.76
N ALA A 17 37.65 3.70 -9.32
CA ALA A 17 37.45 4.50 -8.12
C ALA A 17 37.41 3.60 -6.88
N SER A 18 38.27 3.92 -5.92
CA SER A 18 38.45 3.30 -4.62
C SER A 18 37.25 3.45 -3.68
N THR A 19 37.09 2.47 -2.81
CA THR A 19 36.16 2.36 -1.67
C THR A 19 36.04 3.63 -0.82
N PRO A 20 34.83 4.00 -0.35
CA PRO A 20 34.68 5.05 0.65
C PRO A 20 34.98 4.53 2.06
N SER A 21 35.92 5.21 2.71
CA SER A 21 36.36 5.06 4.09
C SER A 21 35.31 5.50 5.12
N THR A 22 35.24 4.73 6.20
CA THR A 22 34.41 4.87 7.40
C THR A 22 34.56 6.25 8.09
N PRO A 23 33.47 6.89 8.56
CA PRO A 23 33.56 8.11 9.35
C PRO A 23 33.96 7.81 10.82
N PRO A 24 34.67 8.74 11.50
CA PRO A 24 35.16 8.52 12.85
C PRO A 24 34.07 8.71 13.92
N SER A 25 34.27 8.03 15.05
CA SER A 25 33.42 8.08 16.24
C SER A 25 33.43 9.46 16.93
N PRO A 26 32.32 9.93 17.52
CA PRO A 26 32.31 11.18 18.28
C PRO A 26 33.04 11.04 19.62
N GLN A 27 33.97 11.96 19.88
CA GLN A 27 34.63 12.14 21.17
C GLN A 27 33.72 12.85 22.19
N SER A 28 33.84 12.43 23.43
CA SER A 28 33.17 12.91 24.63
C SER A 28 33.79 14.19 25.19
N LEU A 29 32.95 15.13 25.64
CA LEU A 29 33.33 16.28 26.48
C LEU A 29 32.22 16.57 27.52
N PRO A 30 32.52 17.26 28.63
CA PRO A 30 32.26 16.73 29.97
C PRO A 30 30.98 17.23 30.66
N SER A 31 30.60 16.46 31.69
CA SER A 31 29.55 16.66 32.67
C SER A 31 29.61 18.02 33.38
N LYS A 32 28.51 18.77 33.35
CA LYS A 32 28.20 19.81 34.33
C LYS A 32 26.96 19.41 35.13
N THR A 33 27.23 19.02 36.38
CA THR A 33 26.27 18.79 37.45
C THR A 33 25.62 20.11 37.85
N THR A 34 24.30 20.20 37.74
CA THR A 34 23.54 21.21 38.50
C THR A 34 22.32 20.54 39.09
N SER A 35 22.42 20.31 40.40
CA SER A 35 21.32 20.01 41.33
C SER A 35 20.26 21.11 41.23
N LEU A 36 18.97 20.73 41.27
CA LEU A 36 17.96 21.42 42.09
C LEU A 36 16.60 20.67 42.08
N ARG A 37 16.31 20.07 43.24
CA ARG A 37 15.04 20.04 44.00
C ARG A 37 13.79 19.45 43.34
N THR A 38 13.48 18.25 43.83
CA THR A 38 12.15 17.68 44.01
C THR A 38 11.23 18.61 44.81
N LEU A 39 10.05 18.90 44.25
CA LEU A 39 8.91 19.42 44.99
C LEU A 39 7.69 18.52 44.74
N SER A 40 7.36 17.78 45.78
CA SER A 40 6.10 17.07 45.98
C SER A 40 5.00 18.10 46.28
N SER A 41 3.84 17.98 45.62
CA SER A 41 2.55 17.67 46.29
C SER A 41 1.32 18.26 45.61
N LYS A 42 0.23 17.48 45.74
CA LYS A 42 -1.21 17.80 45.69
C LYS A 42 -1.94 17.73 44.34
N LYS A 43 -2.65 16.60 44.20
CA LYS A 43 -3.90 16.44 43.43
C LYS A 43 -4.89 17.57 43.74
N PRO A 44 -5.60 18.11 42.74
CA PRO A 44 -6.95 18.63 42.90
C PRO A 44 -7.99 17.60 42.46
N ARG A 45 -9.20 17.81 42.99
CA ARG A 45 -10.36 16.94 43.04
C ARG A 45 -11.00 16.68 41.67
N ASN A 46 -11.66 15.52 41.59
CA ASN A 46 -12.69 15.16 40.63
C ASN A 46 -13.66 16.31 40.37
N ILE A 47 -13.70 16.78 39.12
CA ILE A 47 -14.88 17.39 38.54
C ILE A 47 -15.42 16.35 37.57
N LEU A 48 -16.53 15.71 37.94
CA LEU A 48 -17.36 14.93 37.05
C LEU A 48 -17.87 15.87 35.94
N THR A 49 -17.17 15.94 34.82
CA THR A 49 -17.76 16.36 33.55
C THR A 49 -18.20 15.09 32.85
N ASN A 50 -19.51 14.87 32.80
CA ASN A 50 -20.11 13.88 31.91
C ASN A 50 -19.48 14.01 30.51
N PRO A 51 -19.11 12.90 29.84
CA PRO A 51 -18.81 12.98 28.42
C PRO A 51 -20.11 13.35 27.71
N ILE A 52 -20.03 14.43 26.93
CA ILE A 52 -21.03 14.89 25.98
C ILE A 52 -21.29 13.73 24.99
N PRO A 53 -22.52 13.24 24.79
CA PRO A 53 -22.83 12.35 23.69
C PRO A 53 -23.18 13.19 22.44
N GLU A 54 -22.18 13.57 21.64
CA GLU A 54 -22.39 14.35 20.40
C GLU A 54 -21.66 13.80 19.14
N GLU A 55 -21.06 12.60 19.18
CA GLU A 55 -20.29 12.08 18.01
C GLU A 55 -21.06 11.13 17.08
N ASP A 56 -22.14 10.47 17.52
CA ASP A 56 -22.79 9.45 16.68
C ASP A 56 -23.78 10.02 15.64
N SER A 57 -24.25 11.27 15.80
CA SER A 57 -25.23 11.87 14.87
C SER A 57 -24.67 12.28 13.51
N LYS A 58 -23.34 12.24 13.33
CA LYS A 58 -22.65 12.69 12.10
C LYS A 58 -22.39 11.57 11.09
N TRP A 59 -22.48 10.31 11.52
CA TRP A 59 -22.12 9.16 10.69
C TRP A 59 -23.30 8.72 9.84
N VAL A 60 -23.12 8.76 8.52
CA VAL A 60 -24.11 8.24 7.58
C VAL A 60 -23.75 6.80 7.24
N PRO A 61 -24.68 5.83 7.32
CA PRO A 61 -24.43 4.47 6.89
C PRO A 61 -24.04 4.41 5.41
N LEU A 62 -22.95 3.70 5.11
CA LEU A 62 -22.52 3.42 3.74
C LEU A 62 -23.23 2.17 3.17
N ASN A 63 -23.91 1.41 4.02
CA ASN A 63 -24.58 0.14 3.70
C ASN A 63 -23.63 -0.92 3.13
N LEU A 64 -22.39 -0.93 3.63
CA LEU A 64 -21.43 -2.02 3.40
C LEU A 64 -21.24 -2.77 4.71
N SER A 65 -21.56 -4.06 4.69
CA SER A 65 -21.30 -4.97 5.78
C SER A 65 -19.79 -5.18 5.97
N ARG A 66 -19.43 -5.76 7.12
CA ARG A 66 -18.06 -6.21 7.37
C ARG A 66 -17.53 -7.16 6.30
N SER A 67 -18.38 -8.03 5.75
CA SER A 67 -18.02 -8.97 4.69
C SER A 67 -17.58 -8.29 3.39
N GLU A 68 -18.14 -7.10 3.13
CA GLU A 68 -17.81 -6.30 1.96
C GLU A 68 -16.67 -5.32 2.21
N LEU A 69 -16.53 -4.78 3.42
CA LEU A 69 -15.48 -3.83 3.76
C LEU A 69 -15.12 -3.85 5.25
N TYR A 70 -13.87 -4.22 5.53
CA TYR A 70 -13.28 -4.09 6.86
C TYR A 70 -12.07 -3.15 6.80
N LEU A 71 -12.19 -2.00 7.45
CA LEU A 71 -11.23 -0.88 7.30
C LEU A 71 -9.78 -1.27 7.68
N PRO A 72 -9.53 -2.02 8.78
CA PRO A 72 -8.16 -2.43 9.16
C PRO A 72 -7.47 -3.39 8.19
N LEU A 73 -8.24 -4.10 7.35
CA LEU A 73 -7.69 -4.97 6.31
C LEU A 73 -7.70 -4.32 4.92
N THR A 74 -8.13 -3.07 4.83
CA THR A 74 -8.19 -2.32 3.57
C THR A 74 -7.16 -1.19 3.54
N PHE A 75 -7.06 -0.36 4.59
CA PHE A 75 -6.18 0.83 4.54
C PHE A 75 -4.71 0.58 4.90
N PRO A 76 -4.37 -0.03 6.05
CA PRO A 76 -2.97 -0.17 6.47
C PRO A 76 -2.27 -1.41 5.85
N THR A 77 -2.60 -1.76 4.61
CA THR A 77 -2.13 -3.00 3.94
C THR A 77 -1.14 -2.76 2.82
N GLY A 78 -0.79 -1.50 2.55
CA GLY A 78 0.21 -1.13 1.55
C GLY A 78 -0.33 -0.97 0.12
N GLN A 79 -1.65 -1.02 -0.06
CA GLN A 79 -2.28 -0.62 -1.33
C GLN A 79 -2.39 0.90 -1.47
N THR A 80 -2.58 1.63 -0.36
CA THR A 80 -2.60 3.10 -0.29
C THR A 80 -1.78 3.60 0.89
N PHE A 81 -1.25 4.82 0.81
CA PHE A 81 -0.44 5.45 1.85
C PHE A 81 -0.98 6.81 2.32
N ARG A 82 -2.11 7.25 1.75
CA ARG A 82 -2.74 8.57 2.04
C ARG A 82 -3.82 8.52 3.12
N TRP A 83 -4.33 7.33 3.43
CA TRP A 83 -5.34 7.15 4.47
C TRP A 83 -4.68 7.04 5.85
N LYS A 84 -5.14 7.84 6.80
CA LYS A 84 -4.60 7.90 8.17
C LYS A 84 -5.61 7.32 9.14
N GLN A 85 -5.14 6.55 10.10
CA GLN A 85 -5.97 6.12 11.22
C GLN A 85 -6.20 7.32 12.15
N THR A 86 -7.41 7.87 12.14
CA THR A 86 -7.78 9.08 12.91
C THR A 86 -8.58 8.78 14.18
N GLY A 87 -8.87 7.49 14.43
CA GLY A 87 -9.53 7.01 15.63
C GLY A 87 -9.56 5.48 15.70
N PRO A 88 -10.24 4.89 16.71
CA PRO A 88 -10.45 3.46 16.81
C PRO A 88 -11.22 2.93 15.59
N ILE A 89 -10.60 2.06 14.79
CA ILE A 89 -11.16 1.51 13.54
C ILE A 89 -11.80 2.62 12.67
N GLN A 90 -11.12 3.77 12.62
CA GLN A 90 -11.53 4.94 11.85
C GLN A 90 -10.37 5.42 10.99
N TYR A 91 -10.65 5.67 9.72
CA TYR A 91 -9.66 6.12 8.75
C TYR A 91 -10.16 7.34 8.00
N THR A 92 -9.28 8.31 7.78
CA THR A 92 -9.57 9.52 7.02
C THR A 92 -8.67 9.60 5.82
N GLY A 93 -9.23 10.00 4.69
CA GLY A 93 -8.51 10.16 3.42
C GLY A 93 -9.23 11.13 2.49
N VAL A 94 -8.71 11.25 1.27
CA VAL A 94 -9.26 12.13 0.24
C VAL A 94 -9.68 11.28 -0.95
N VAL A 95 -10.90 11.47 -1.44
CA VAL A 95 -11.46 10.79 -2.62
C VAL A 95 -11.93 11.82 -3.63
N GLY A 96 -12.03 11.44 -4.91
CA GLY A 96 -12.50 12.36 -5.96
C GLY A 96 -11.66 13.64 -6.09
N ARG A 97 -10.37 13.57 -5.75
CA ARG A 97 -9.37 14.66 -5.70
C ARG A 97 -9.51 15.66 -4.54
N SER A 98 -10.72 16.05 -4.15
CA SER A 98 -10.94 17.13 -3.18
C SER A 98 -11.86 16.78 -2.00
N HIS A 99 -12.50 15.61 -1.99
CA HIS A 99 -13.44 15.26 -0.92
C HIS A 99 -12.73 14.60 0.25
N LEU A 100 -12.55 15.35 1.33
CA LEU A 100 -12.02 14.84 2.60
C LEU A 100 -13.11 14.03 3.32
N VAL A 101 -12.83 12.77 3.62
CA VAL A 101 -13.81 11.83 4.17
C VAL A 101 -13.22 11.00 5.30
N SER A 102 -13.99 10.81 6.37
CA SER A 102 -13.73 9.79 7.38
C SER A 102 -14.64 8.59 7.17
N LEU A 103 -14.11 7.40 7.40
CA LEU A 103 -14.83 6.13 7.49
C LEU A 103 -14.63 5.54 8.88
N LYS A 104 -15.69 4.98 9.48
CA LYS A 104 -15.66 4.32 10.79
C LYS A 104 -16.39 2.99 10.70
N GLN A 105 -15.87 1.97 11.38
CA GLN A 105 -16.64 0.75 11.62
C GLN A 105 -17.68 1.02 12.72
N LEU A 106 -18.94 0.84 12.39
CA LEU A 106 -20.07 1.01 13.32
C LEU A 106 -20.20 -0.23 14.21
N ASP A 107 -20.93 -0.08 15.32
CA ASP A 107 -21.10 -1.16 16.32
C ASP A 107 -21.81 -2.39 15.75
N ASN A 108 -22.68 -2.20 14.76
CA ASN A 108 -23.35 -3.29 14.04
C ASN A 108 -22.42 -4.03 13.05
N GLY A 109 -21.17 -3.59 12.91
CA GLY A 109 -20.20 -4.15 11.98
C GLY A 109 -20.25 -3.54 10.58
N ASP A 110 -21.15 -2.62 10.28
CA ASP A 110 -21.19 -1.92 8.99
C ASP A 110 -20.19 -0.76 8.95
N VAL A 111 -20.03 -0.16 7.78
CA VAL A 111 -19.21 1.04 7.59
C VAL A 111 -20.10 2.28 7.54
N GLY A 112 -19.75 3.28 8.37
CA GLY A 112 -20.28 4.64 8.29
C GLY A 112 -19.27 5.58 7.63
N TYR A 113 -19.75 6.64 7.00
CA TYR A 113 -18.92 7.70 6.43
C TYR A 113 -19.35 9.09 6.91
N TYR A 114 -18.41 10.03 6.84
CA TYR A 114 -18.62 11.45 7.13
C TYR A 114 -17.72 12.29 6.22
N PHE A 115 -18.32 13.13 5.38
CA PHE A 115 -17.58 14.10 4.58
C PHE A 115 -17.31 15.37 5.39
N HIS A 116 -16.07 15.84 5.32
CA HIS A 116 -15.65 17.08 5.95
C HIS A 116 -15.82 18.23 4.97
N TYR A 117 -16.31 19.36 5.46
CA TYR A 117 -16.36 20.64 4.73
C TYR A 117 -17.17 20.65 3.42
N THR A 118 -18.12 19.72 3.23
CA THR A 118 -19.04 19.75 2.08
C THR A 118 -20.06 20.88 2.23
N THR A 119 -20.27 21.65 1.16
CA THR A 119 -21.02 22.91 1.19
C THR A 119 -22.39 22.86 0.51
N SER A 120 -22.68 21.81 -0.26
CA SER A 120 -23.98 21.64 -0.95
C SER A 120 -24.39 20.17 -1.14
N ASP A 121 -25.69 19.93 -1.36
CA ASP A 121 -26.24 18.59 -1.61
C ASP A 121 -25.72 17.94 -2.90
N SER A 122 -25.50 18.75 -3.95
CA SER A 122 -24.91 18.29 -5.21
C SER A 122 -23.46 17.84 -5.01
N GLU A 123 -22.68 18.60 -4.25
CA GLU A 123 -21.31 18.24 -3.88
C GLU A 123 -21.27 16.96 -3.03
N SER A 124 -22.21 16.81 -2.09
CA SER A 124 -22.36 15.61 -1.27
C SER A 124 -22.65 14.37 -2.12
N SER A 125 -23.50 14.50 -3.14
CA SER A 125 -23.82 13.42 -4.07
C SER A 125 -22.61 13.02 -4.91
N ALA A 126 -21.87 13.99 -5.46
CA ALA A 126 -20.63 13.73 -6.21
C ALA A 126 -19.55 13.09 -5.33
N ALA A 127 -19.39 13.57 -4.10
CA ALA A 127 -18.45 13.02 -3.11
C ALA A 127 -18.78 11.57 -2.78
N LYS A 128 -20.07 11.25 -2.60
CA LYS A 128 -20.53 9.88 -2.38
C LYS A 128 -20.22 8.97 -3.56
N VAL A 129 -20.46 9.41 -4.80
CA VAL A 129 -20.10 8.65 -6.01
C VAL A 129 -18.59 8.39 -6.04
N ALA A 130 -17.77 9.41 -5.77
CA ALA A 130 -16.32 9.28 -5.74
C ALA A 130 -15.83 8.31 -4.64
N LEU A 131 -16.48 8.31 -3.47
CA LEU A 131 -16.18 7.37 -2.38
C LEU A 131 -16.51 5.92 -2.80
N LEU A 132 -17.69 5.70 -3.37
CA LEU A 132 -18.12 4.37 -3.82
C LEU A 132 -17.23 3.84 -4.96
N ASP A 133 -16.84 4.71 -5.90
CA ASP A 133 -15.88 4.37 -6.95
C ASP A 133 -14.51 4.01 -6.37
N PHE A 134 -13.97 4.84 -5.46
CA PHE A 134 -12.68 4.60 -4.81
C PHE A 134 -12.65 3.28 -4.02
N LEU A 135 -13.73 2.98 -3.30
CA LEU A 135 -13.90 1.71 -2.58
C LEU A 135 -14.19 0.54 -3.53
N ASN A 136 -14.43 0.79 -4.81
CA ASN A 136 -14.69 -0.25 -5.81
C ASN A 136 -15.93 -1.11 -5.50
N VAL A 137 -16.97 -0.47 -4.96
CA VAL A 137 -18.18 -1.16 -4.45
C VAL A 137 -19.04 -1.82 -5.52
N GLY A 138 -18.82 -1.48 -6.80
CA GLY A 138 -19.53 -2.11 -7.92
C GLY A 138 -19.22 -3.59 -8.09
N ILE A 139 -18.22 -4.11 -7.37
CA ILE A 139 -17.85 -5.53 -7.34
C ILE A 139 -18.22 -6.09 -5.97
N SER A 140 -19.08 -7.11 -5.94
CA SER A 140 -19.41 -7.87 -4.74
C SER A 140 -18.18 -8.66 -4.26
N LEU A 141 -17.64 -8.29 -3.09
CA LEU A 141 -16.45 -8.98 -2.54
C LEU A 141 -16.82 -10.40 -2.17
N THR A 142 -17.99 -10.60 -1.58
CA THR A 142 -18.51 -11.90 -1.16
C THR A 142 -18.59 -12.87 -2.36
N GLU A 143 -19.16 -12.46 -3.49
CA GLU A 143 -19.25 -13.32 -4.69
C GLU A 143 -17.87 -13.70 -5.23
N VAL A 144 -16.96 -12.73 -5.31
CA VAL A 144 -15.58 -12.96 -5.76
C VAL A 144 -14.87 -13.94 -4.82
N TRP A 145 -15.10 -13.82 -3.52
CA TRP A 145 -14.50 -14.69 -2.53
C TRP A 145 -15.03 -16.12 -2.56
N GLU A 146 -16.33 -16.33 -2.80
CA GLU A 146 -16.86 -17.68 -2.98
C GLU A 146 -16.14 -18.42 -4.11
N SER A 147 -15.88 -17.73 -5.22
CA SER A 147 -15.08 -18.29 -6.31
C SER A 147 -13.65 -18.64 -5.88
N PHE A 148 -13.01 -17.81 -5.06
CA PHE A 148 -11.64 -18.08 -4.59
C PHE A 148 -11.59 -19.25 -3.60
N LYS A 149 -12.55 -19.32 -2.67
CA LYS A 149 -12.66 -20.40 -1.69
C LYS A 149 -12.88 -21.75 -2.39
N ALA A 150 -13.67 -21.77 -3.47
CA ALA A 150 -13.86 -22.98 -4.27
C ALA A 150 -12.59 -23.41 -5.01
N SER A 151 -11.75 -22.47 -5.44
CA SER A 151 -10.52 -22.75 -6.19
C SER A 151 -9.30 -23.10 -5.34
N ASP A 152 -9.22 -22.61 -4.10
CA ASP A 152 -8.07 -22.82 -3.23
C ASP A 152 -8.47 -23.01 -1.76
N LYS A 153 -8.19 -24.20 -1.23
CA LYS A 153 -8.42 -24.56 0.17
C LYS A 153 -7.71 -23.63 1.15
N ARG A 154 -6.47 -23.22 0.86
CA ARG A 154 -5.73 -22.30 1.73
C ARG A 154 -6.40 -20.94 1.77
N PHE A 155 -6.85 -20.44 0.63
CA PHE A 155 -7.64 -19.22 0.57
C PHE A 155 -8.90 -19.36 1.44
N ALA A 156 -9.63 -20.47 1.35
CA ALA A 156 -10.80 -20.73 2.19
C ALA A 156 -10.52 -20.69 3.70
N GLU A 157 -9.39 -21.25 4.13
CA GLU A 157 -8.96 -21.21 5.53
C GLU A 157 -8.64 -19.78 5.99
N LEU A 158 -7.93 -19.01 5.15
CA LEU A 158 -7.53 -17.63 5.48
C LEU A 158 -8.69 -16.63 5.42
N ALA A 159 -9.65 -16.84 4.52
CA ALA A 159 -10.78 -15.94 4.30
C ALA A 159 -11.62 -15.74 5.56
N ILE A 160 -11.72 -16.75 6.44
CA ILE A 160 -12.43 -16.69 7.72
C ILE A 160 -11.87 -15.59 8.64
N HIS A 161 -10.57 -15.33 8.55
CA HIS A 161 -9.87 -14.37 9.41
C HIS A 161 -9.64 -13.01 8.76
N LEU A 162 -9.74 -12.93 7.43
CA LEU A 162 -9.36 -11.76 6.67
C LEU A 162 -10.53 -11.05 5.99
N GLU A 163 -11.76 -11.42 6.35
CA GLU A 163 -13.02 -10.90 5.82
C GLU A 163 -13.04 -9.36 5.66
N GLY A 164 -13.57 -8.90 4.52
CA GLY A 164 -13.68 -7.47 4.19
C GLY A 164 -12.39 -6.83 3.68
N ALA A 165 -11.34 -7.60 3.39
CA ALA A 165 -10.12 -7.12 2.75
C ALA A 165 -10.38 -6.78 1.27
N ARG A 166 -10.70 -5.51 1.00
CA ARG A 166 -11.12 -5.02 -0.32
C ARG A 166 -9.97 -4.33 -1.07
N VAL A 167 -9.95 -4.49 -2.39
CA VAL A 167 -9.02 -3.79 -3.28
C VAL A 167 -9.63 -2.45 -3.69
N LEU A 168 -8.87 -1.37 -3.47
CA LEU A 168 -9.26 0.00 -3.82
C LEU A 168 -9.04 0.31 -5.30
N ARG A 169 -9.80 1.29 -5.82
CA ARG A 169 -9.68 1.84 -7.17
C ARG A 169 -9.18 3.28 -7.10
N GLN A 170 -7.87 3.43 -6.99
CA GLN A 170 -7.20 4.71 -6.80
C GLN A 170 -7.14 5.53 -8.09
N ASP A 171 -6.94 6.84 -7.93
CA ASP A 171 -6.57 7.71 -9.04
C ASP A 171 -5.22 7.27 -9.64
N PRO A 172 -5.08 7.20 -10.99
CA PRO A 172 -3.87 6.67 -11.63
C PRO A 172 -2.59 7.47 -11.35
N ILE A 173 -2.63 8.80 -11.28
CA ILE A 173 -1.42 9.58 -11.01
C ILE A 173 -1.02 9.46 -9.55
N GLU A 174 -1.99 9.47 -8.64
CA GLU A 174 -1.75 9.24 -7.22
C GLU A 174 -1.14 7.85 -7.00
N CYS A 175 -1.72 6.81 -7.61
CA CYS A 175 -1.25 5.43 -7.52
C CYS A 175 0.19 5.29 -8.08
N LEU A 176 0.45 5.82 -9.27
CA LEU A 176 1.77 5.81 -9.91
C LEU A 176 2.86 6.40 -9.00
N ILE A 177 2.64 7.60 -8.46
CA ILE A 177 3.63 8.28 -7.63
C ILE A 177 3.85 7.53 -6.30
N GLN A 178 2.79 7.04 -5.67
CA GLN A 178 2.88 6.21 -4.46
C GLN A 178 3.74 4.95 -4.70
N PHE A 179 3.55 4.26 -5.83
CA PHE A 179 4.27 3.01 -6.08
C PHE A 179 5.71 3.22 -6.59
N ILE A 180 6.03 4.35 -7.24
CA ILE A 180 7.43 4.74 -7.48
C ILE A 180 8.15 4.89 -6.12
N CYS A 181 7.51 5.58 -5.17
CA CYS A 181 7.98 5.73 -3.78
C CYS A 181 8.15 4.38 -3.05
N SER A 182 7.36 3.36 -3.41
CA SER A 182 7.38 2.04 -2.76
C SER A 182 8.58 1.15 -3.09
N SER A 183 9.20 1.33 -4.26
CA SER A 183 10.24 0.43 -4.78
C SER A 183 11.41 0.27 -3.80
N ASN A 184 11.73 -0.95 -3.32
CA ASN A 184 12.80 -1.22 -2.34
C ASN A 184 12.74 -0.31 -1.09
N ASN A 185 11.62 -0.31 -0.39
CA ASN A 185 11.36 0.60 0.72
C ASN A 185 10.48 -0.03 1.81
N ASN A 186 10.22 0.70 2.90
CA ASN A 186 9.29 0.29 3.95
C ASN A 186 8.13 1.28 4.09
N ILE A 187 6.99 0.80 4.62
CA ILE A 187 5.73 1.56 4.73
C ILE A 187 5.97 2.93 5.37
N LYS A 188 6.69 3.01 6.50
CA LYS A 188 6.95 4.28 7.20
C LYS A 188 7.60 5.33 6.31
N ARG A 189 8.65 4.95 5.57
CA ARG A 189 9.34 5.89 4.67
C ARG A 189 8.52 6.21 3.43
N ILE A 190 7.74 5.25 2.91
CA ILE A 190 6.82 5.49 1.79
C ILE A 190 5.79 6.53 2.19
N THR A 191 5.13 6.34 3.34
CA THR A 191 4.13 7.27 3.88
C THR A 191 4.72 8.67 4.04
N MET A 192 5.92 8.82 4.59
CA MET A 192 6.59 10.12 4.71
C MET A 192 6.80 10.82 3.35
N MET A 193 7.26 10.08 2.33
CA MET A 193 7.44 10.66 0.98
C MET A 193 6.09 11.03 0.33
N VAL A 194 5.07 10.18 0.49
CA VAL A 194 3.73 10.44 -0.04
C VAL A 194 3.07 11.63 0.67
N ASP A 195 3.30 11.79 1.97
CA ASP A 195 2.85 12.95 2.75
C ASP A 195 3.52 14.23 2.26
N PHE A 196 4.82 14.19 1.97
CA PHE A 196 5.53 15.31 1.36
C PHE A 196 4.91 15.68 0.00
N ILE A 197 4.72 14.73 -0.93
CA ILE A 197 4.09 15.02 -2.22
C ILE A 197 2.69 15.60 -2.03
N SER A 198 1.89 14.98 -1.16
CA SER A 198 0.52 15.44 -0.86
C SER A 198 0.51 16.89 -0.38
N SER A 199 1.47 17.29 0.47
CA SER A 199 1.55 18.65 1.01
C SER A 199 1.82 19.74 -0.03
N LEU A 200 2.18 19.36 -1.27
CA LEU A 200 2.34 20.28 -2.39
C LEU A 200 0.99 20.67 -3.04
N GLY A 201 -0.08 19.93 -2.75
CA GLY A 201 -1.44 20.22 -3.20
C GLY A 201 -2.18 21.21 -2.29
N ASN A 202 -3.43 21.51 -2.64
CA ASN A 202 -4.26 22.44 -1.87
C ASN A 202 -4.65 21.83 -0.52
N TYR A 203 -4.57 22.62 0.56
CA TYR A 203 -4.96 22.16 1.89
C TYR A 203 -6.49 22.02 2.00
N LEU A 204 -6.94 20.85 2.48
CA LEU A 204 -8.37 20.52 2.61
C LEU A 204 -8.86 20.57 4.05
N GLY A 205 -7.97 20.38 5.04
CA GLY A 205 -8.37 20.39 6.44
C GLY A 205 -7.51 19.50 7.34
N GLY A 206 -7.83 19.53 8.63
CA GLY A 206 -7.14 18.77 9.67
C GLY A 206 -8.10 17.85 10.42
N VAL A 207 -7.74 16.57 10.56
CA VAL A 207 -8.55 15.55 11.25
C VAL A 207 -7.64 14.65 12.08
N GLY A 208 -7.95 14.44 13.36
CA GLY A 208 -7.19 13.55 14.23
C GLY A 208 -5.69 13.90 14.36
N GLY A 209 -5.33 15.18 14.24
CA GLY A 209 -3.94 15.65 14.26
C GLY A 209 -3.18 15.51 12.93
N PHE A 210 -3.82 15.01 11.87
CA PHE A 210 -3.24 14.93 10.53
C PHE A 210 -3.74 16.06 9.64
N LYS A 211 -2.91 16.50 8.70
CA LYS A 211 -3.26 17.48 7.65
C LYS A 211 -3.54 16.74 6.35
N PHE A 212 -4.61 17.12 5.67
CA PHE A 212 -5.02 16.53 4.40
C PHE A 212 -4.99 17.58 3.29
N TYR A 213 -4.65 17.11 2.09
CA TYR A 213 -4.44 17.93 0.92
C TYR A 213 -5.02 17.23 -0.30
N GLU A 214 -5.38 17.98 -1.33
CA GLU A 214 -5.55 17.41 -2.67
C GLU A 214 -4.23 16.75 -3.11
N PHE A 215 -4.31 15.73 -3.96
CA PHE A 215 -3.08 15.27 -4.61
C PHE A 215 -2.61 16.34 -5.60
N PRO A 216 -1.32 16.73 -5.61
CA PRO A 216 -0.85 17.79 -6.50
C PRO A 216 -1.12 17.46 -7.98
N SER A 217 -1.49 18.48 -8.75
CA SER A 217 -1.65 18.34 -10.20
C SER A 217 -0.31 18.02 -10.88
N LEU A 218 -0.37 17.54 -12.12
CA LEU A 218 0.84 17.25 -12.89
C LEU A 218 1.68 18.51 -13.11
N GLU A 219 1.04 19.67 -13.27
CA GLU A 219 1.68 20.98 -13.39
C GLU A 219 2.43 21.33 -12.10
N ARG A 220 1.78 21.13 -10.93
CA ARG A 220 2.40 21.40 -9.64
C ARG A 220 3.59 20.48 -9.37
N LEU A 221 3.46 19.20 -9.72
CA LEU A 221 4.54 18.21 -9.64
C LEU A 221 5.72 18.58 -10.54
N ALA A 222 5.46 19.14 -11.72
CA ALA A 222 6.50 19.52 -12.67
C ALA A 222 7.37 20.70 -12.20
N MET A 223 6.90 21.47 -11.21
CA MET A 223 7.67 22.56 -10.60
C MET A 223 8.62 22.09 -9.52
N VAL A 224 8.53 20.83 -9.07
CA VAL A 224 9.37 20.29 -8.00
C VAL A 224 10.70 19.83 -8.57
N SER A 225 11.80 20.34 -8.03
CA SER A 225 13.14 19.95 -8.44
C SER A 225 13.57 18.60 -7.83
N GLU A 226 14.52 17.93 -8.49
CA GLU A 226 15.14 16.72 -7.94
C GLU A 226 15.82 16.99 -6.59
N GLN A 227 16.40 18.19 -6.41
CA GLN A 227 17.11 18.57 -5.19
C GLN A 227 16.16 18.72 -4.00
N GLU A 228 14.98 19.32 -4.19
CA GLU A 228 13.94 19.39 -3.15
C GLU A 228 13.49 17.99 -2.72
N LEU A 229 13.24 17.08 -3.67
CA LEU A 229 12.87 15.69 -3.34
C LEU A 229 14.00 14.94 -2.63
N ARG A 230 15.26 15.17 -3.00
CA ARG A 230 16.41 14.60 -2.30
C ARG A 230 16.50 15.11 -0.86
N ALA A 231 16.31 16.41 -0.65
CA ALA A 231 16.26 17.02 0.68
C ALA A 231 15.09 16.46 1.51
N ALA A 232 13.96 16.15 0.87
CA ALA A 232 12.81 15.47 1.48
C ALA A 232 12.99 13.95 1.67
N GLY A 233 14.19 13.40 1.42
CA GLY A 233 14.50 12.01 1.75
C GLY A 233 14.13 10.97 0.68
N PHE A 234 13.84 11.37 -0.56
CA PHE A 234 13.48 10.44 -1.65
C PHE A 234 14.67 9.60 -2.13
N GLY A 235 15.90 10.08 -1.90
CA GLY A 235 17.12 9.46 -2.40
C GLY A 235 17.11 9.33 -3.92
N TYR A 236 17.46 8.16 -4.44
CA TYR A 236 17.47 7.92 -5.89
C TYR A 236 16.08 7.98 -6.54
N ARG A 237 14.97 7.95 -5.78
CA ARG A 237 13.62 8.04 -6.36
C ARG A 237 13.28 9.45 -6.79
N ALA A 238 14.00 10.47 -6.30
CA ALA A 238 13.84 11.84 -6.74
C ALA A 238 13.96 11.97 -8.26
N LYS A 239 15.00 11.39 -8.87
CA LYS A 239 15.16 11.37 -10.33
C LYS A 239 14.03 10.62 -11.06
N TYR A 240 13.44 9.61 -10.43
CA TYR A 240 12.33 8.84 -11.02
C TYR A 240 11.03 9.62 -11.04
N ILE A 241 10.73 10.34 -9.95
CA ILE A 241 9.55 11.21 -9.88
C ILE A 241 9.67 12.35 -10.90
N VAL A 242 10.78 13.08 -10.92
CA VAL A 242 10.99 14.19 -11.88
C VAL A 242 10.97 13.68 -13.31
N GLY A 243 11.66 12.57 -13.59
CA GLY A 243 11.67 11.95 -14.91
C GLY A 243 10.29 11.47 -15.36
N THR A 244 9.52 10.84 -14.46
CA THR A 244 8.15 10.38 -14.75
C THR A 244 7.22 11.53 -15.03
N VAL A 245 7.26 12.60 -14.23
CA VAL A 245 6.42 13.79 -14.44
C VAL A 245 6.75 14.45 -15.79
N LYS A 246 8.04 14.55 -16.13
CA LYS A 246 8.48 15.06 -17.44
C LYS A 246 7.96 14.20 -18.59
N GLU A 247 8.11 12.88 -18.49
CA GLU A 247 7.65 11.93 -19.52
C GLU A 247 6.13 11.97 -19.69
N LEU A 248 5.37 12.01 -18.58
CA LEU A 248 3.91 12.15 -18.61
C LEU A 248 3.47 13.41 -19.35
N LYS A 249 4.13 14.56 -19.13
CA LYS A 249 3.82 15.80 -19.85
C LYS A 249 4.03 15.70 -21.36
N SER A 250 4.92 14.81 -21.82
CA SER A 250 5.11 14.54 -23.24
C SER A 250 4.16 13.49 -23.82
N LYS A 251 3.38 12.79 -22.99
CA LYS A 251 2.38 11.84 -23.48
C LYS A 251 1.15 12.58 -24.06
N PRO A 252 0.42 11.93 -24.98
CA PRO A 252 -0.83 12.49 -25.53
C PRO A 252 -1.82 12.90 -24.43
N GLY A 253 -2.57 13.97 -24.66
CA GLY A 253 -3.60 14.44 -23.72
C GLY A 253 -3.06 14.90 -22.36
N GLY A 254 -1.81 15.39 -22.32
CA GLY A 254 -1.20 15.95 -21.12
C GLY A 254 -0.88 14.94 -20.02
N GLY A 255 -0.70 13.65 -20.36
CA GLY A 255 -0.30 12.59 -19.44
C GLY A 255 -1.42 12.01 -18.58
N MET A 256 -2.31 12.85 -18.07
CA MET A 256 -3.47 12.42 -17.29
C MET A 256 -4.46 11.60 -18.13
N GLU A 257 -4.77 12.06 -19.35
CA GLU A 257 -5.63 11.31 -20.28
C GLU A 257 -4.97 10.02 -20.74
N TRP A 258 -3.65 10.06 -21.00
CA TRP A 258 -2.88 8.86 -21.34
C TRP A 258 -2.94 7.81 -20.23
N LEU A 259 -2.75 8.20 -18.96
CA LEU A 259 -2.88 7.28 -17.82
C LEU A 259 -4.31 6.71 -17.72
N ALA A 260 -5.33 7.55 -17.89
CA ALA A 260 -6.73 7.11 -17.84
C ALA A 260 -7.07 6.13 -18.98
N ALA A 261 -6.50 6.34 -20.18
CA ALA A 261 -6.71 5.47 -21.33
C ALA A 261 -6.15 4.05 -21.12
N LEU A 262 -5.15 3.87 -20.24
CA LEU A 262 -4.60 2.55 -19.92
C LEU A 262 -5.61 1.61 -19.23
N ARG A 263 -6.75 2.12 -18.75
CA ARG A 263 -7.87 1.28 -18.29
C ARG A 263 -8.52 0.46 -19.41
N LYS A 264 -8.37 0.91 -20.65
CA LYS A 264 -9.07 0.35 -21.83
C LYS A 264 -8.19 -0.57 -22.66
N VAL A 265 -6.90 -0.69 -22.33
CA VAL A 265 -5.96 -1.58 -23.02
C VAL A 265 -5.78 -2.88 -22.24
N ASP A 266 -5.25 -3.90 -22.90
CA ASP A 266 -4.97 -5.18 -22.25
C ASP A 266 -3.78 -5.06 -21.28
N LEU A 267 -3.79 -5.90 -20.23
CA LEU A 267 -2.77 -5.87 -19.18
C LEU A 267 -1.32 -5.88 -19.72
N PRO A 268 -0.92 -6.73 -20.68
CA PRO A 268 0.45 -6.71 -21.20
C PRO A 268 0.85 -5.35 -21.78
N GLU A 269 -0.06 -4.69 -22.51
CA GLU A 269 0.16 -3.37 -23.07
C GLU A 269 0.23 -2.30 -21.99
N ALA A 270 -0.64 -2.35 -20.98
CA ALA A 270 -0.59 -1.46 -19.83
C ALA A 270 0.76 -1.59 -19.08
N ILE A 271 1.24 -2.82 -18.87
CA ILE A 271 2.53 -3.06 -18.20
C ILE A 271 3.69 -2.49 -19.01
N VAL A 272 3.75 -2.75 -20.33
CA VAL A 272 4.79 -2.20 -21.22
C VAL A 272 4.75 -0.68 -21.22
N SER A 273 3.56 -0.10 -21.34
CA SER A 273 3.34 1.35 -21.33
C SER A 273 3.84 1.99 -20.04
N LEU A 274 3.47 1.42 -18.88
CA LEU A 274 3.91 1.91 -17.56
C LEU A 274 5.42 1.73 -17.36
N CYS A 275 6.01 0.62 -17.82
CA CYS A 275 7.45 0.37 -17.70
C CYS A 275 8.31 1.33 -18.55
N SER A 276 7.71 2.08 -19.47
CA SER A 276 8.41 3.18 -20.16
C SER A 276 8.73 4.37 -19.24
N LEU A 277 8.05 4.48 -18.10
CA LEU A 277 8.23 5.57 -17.14
C LEU A 277 9.46 5.32 -16.23
N PRO A 278 10.29 6.36 -15.95
CA PRO A 278 11.43 6.24 -15.07
C PRO A 278 11.09 5.70 -13.67
N GLY A 279 11.76 4.61 -13.27
CA GLY A 279 11.57 4.00 -11.95
C GLY A 279 10.37 3.06 -11.84
N VAL A 280 9.64 2.82 -12.94
CA VAL A 280 8.56 1.85 -13.02
C VAL A 280 9.07 0.56 -13.66
N GLY A 281 9.26 -0.47 -12.82
CA GLY A 281 9.53 -1.83 -13.28
C GLY A 281 8.26 -2.70 -13.27
N PRO A 282 8.33 -3.97 -13.73
CA PRO A 282 7.15 -4.84 -13.88
C PRO A 282 6.28 -4.96 -12.62
N LYS A 283 6.89 -5.08 -11.43
CA LYS A 283 6.16 -5.12 -10.15
C LYS A 283 5.41 -3.82 -9.88
N VAL A 284 6.06 -2.68 -10.08
CA VAL A 284 5.47 -1.35 -9.85
C VAL A 284 4.33 -1.13 -10.85
N ALA A 285 4.54 -1.47 -12.13
CA ALA A 285 3.52 -1.42 -13.15
C ALA A 285 2.30 -2.30 -12.80
N ALA A 286 2.52 -3.52 -12.30
CA ALA A 286 1.44 -4.40 -11.87
C ALA A 286 0.67 -3.85 -10.66
N CYS A 287 1.33 -3.19 -9.70
CA CYS A 287 0.63 -2.48 -8.62
C CYS A 287 -0.29 -1.39 -9.18
N ILE A 288 0.21 -0.57 -10.11
CA ILE A 288 -0.56 0.52 -10.71
C ILE A 288 -1.75 -0.05 -11.49
N ALA A 289 -1.51 -1.10 -12.28
CA ALA A 289 -2.53 -1.79 -13.06
C ALA A 289 -3.66 -2.34 -12.16
N LEU A 290 -3.30 -3.04 -11.08
CA LEU A 290 -4.23 -3.64 -10.13
C LEU A 290 -5.04 -2.58 -9.36
N PHE A 291 -4.37 -1.56 -8.83
CA PHE A 291 -4.95 -0.62 -7.88
C PHE A 291 -5.54 0.65 -8.51
N SER A 292 -5.39 0.87 -9.82
CA SER A 292 -5.91 2.10 -10.46
C SER A 292 -6.40 1.95 -11.90
N LEU A 293 -6.01 0.90 -12.62
CA LEU A 293 -6.30 0.73 -14.05
C LEU A 293 -7.29 -0.39 -14.37
N ASP A 294 -8.06 -0.86 -13.40
CA ASP A 294 -9.12 -1.88 -13.56
C ASP A 294 -8.62 -3.26 -14.05
N GLN A 295 -7.31 -3.50 -13.98
CA GLN A 295 -6.69 -4.78 -14.36
C GLN A 295 -6.70 -5.74 -13.16
N HIS A 296 -7.88 -6.24 -12.79
CA HIS A 296 -8.07 -7.03 -11.56
C HIS A 296 -7.32 -8.36 -11.48
N HIS A 297 -6.78 -8.83 -12.60
CA HIS A 297 -5.96 -10.04 -12.70
C HIS A 297 -4.45 -9.74 -12.69
N ALA A 298 -4.04 -8.47 -12.57
CA ALA A 298 -2.64 -8.09 -12.47
C ALA A 298 -2.02 -8.58 -11.16
N ILE A 299 -0.83 -9.19 -11.24
CA ILE A 299 -0.14 -9.81 -10.10
C ILE A 299 1.19 -9.09 -9.83
N PRO A 300 1.29 -8.24 -8.80
CA PRO A 300 2.54 -7.60 -8.41
C PRO A 300 3.50 -8.61 -7.75
N VAL A 301 4.31 -9.29 -8.55
CA VAL A 301 5.26 -10.30 -8.03
C VAL A 301 6.47 -9.62 -7.37
N ASP A 302 6.51 -9.71 -6.05
CA ASP A 302 7.68 -9.39 -5.22
C ASP A 302 8.22 -10.65 -4.52
N THR A 303 9.16 -10.49 -3.59
CA THR A 303 9.72 -11.62 -2.83
C THR A 303 8.73 -12.29 -1.90
N HIS A 304 7.69 -11.60 -1.43
CA HIS A 304 6.65 -12.18 -0.59
C HIS A 304 5.68 -13.01 -1.42
N VAL A 305 5.20 -12.45 -2.53
CA VAL A 305 4.34 -13.15 -3.50
C VAL A 305 5.06 -14.35 -4.10
N TRP A 306 6.36 -14.23 -4.39
CA TRP A 306 7.20 -15.36 -4.79
C TRP A 306 7.19 -16.50 -3.76
N LYS A 307 7.37 -16.19 -2.47
CA LYS A 307 7.33 -17.19 -1.40
C LYS A 307 5.96 -17.85 -1.26
N ILE A 308 4.87 -17.10 -1.42
CA ILE A 308 3.51 -17.65 -1.43
C ILE A 308 3.35 -18.60 -2.62
N ALA A 309 3.67 -18.14 -3.83
CA ALA A 309 3.50 -18.91 -5.05
C ALA A 309 4.31 -20.22 -5.02
N THR A 310 5.60 -20.13 -4.72
CA THR A 310 6.50 -21.30 -4.65
C THR A 310 6.19 -22.27 -3.52
N ARG A 311 5.37 -21.89 -2.54
CA ARG A 311 4.95 -22.80 -1.47
C ARG A 311 3.62 -23.48 -1.75
N TYR A 312 2.69 -22.78 -2.41
CA TYR A 312 1.29 -23.23 -2.49
C TYR A 312 0.76 -23.43 -3.91
N LEU A 313 1.28 -22.71 -4.91
CA LEU A 313 0.79 -22.76 -6.29
C LEU A 313 1.76 -23.44 -7.25
N LEU A 314 3.06 -23.32 -6.99
CA LEU A 314 4.17 -23.78 -7.82
C LEU A 314 5.28 -24.40 -6.94
N PRO A 315 5.00 -25.46 -6.16
CA PRO A 315 5.97 -26.10 -5.26
C PRO A 315 7.24 -26.59 -5.96
N GLU A 316 7.15 -26.90 -7.25
CA GLU A 316 8.30 -27.30 -8.08
C GLU A 316 9.34 -26.18 -8.28
N LEU A 317 8.99 -24.93 -7.99
CA LEU A 317 9.91 -23.78 -8.06
C LEU A 317 10.56 -23.47 -6.70
N ALA A 318 10.26 -24.23 -5.64
CA ALA A 318 10.87 -24.03 -4.33
C ALA A 318 12.40 -24.12 -4.40
N GLY A 319 13.09 -23.15 -3.76
CA GLY A 319 14.56 -23.06 -3.76
C GLY A 319 15.17 -22.41 -5.01
N THR A 320 14.38 -22.10 -6.04
CA THR A 320 14.86 -21.36 -7.22
C THR A 320 14.89 -19.85 -6.96
N SER A 321 15.75 -19.14 -7.70
CA SER A 321 15.85 -17.68 -7.62
C SER A 321 14.79 -17.00 -8.49
N LEU A 322 14.23 -15.88 -8.00
CA LEU A 322 13.27 -15.08 -8.74
C LEU A 322 13.94 -14.45 -9.98
N THR A 323 13.34 -14.67 -11.16
CA THR A 323 13.75 -14.07 -12.43
C THR A 323 12.54 -13.48 -13.16
N PRO A 324 12.71 -12.56 -14.12
CA PRO A 324 11.59 -11.99 -14.87
C PRO A 324 10.68 -13.02 -15.53
N LYS A 325 11.26 -14.09 -16.12
CA LYS A 325 10.49 -15.19 -16.73
C LYS A 325 9.64 -15.93 -15.69
N LEU A 326 10.18 -16.12 -14.47
CA LEU A 326 9.48 -16.79 -13.39
C LEU A 326 8.40 -15.88 -12.76
N CYS A 327 8.54 -14.55 -12.82
CA CYS A 327 7.45 -13.64 -12.45
C CYS A 327 6.20 -13.88 -13.31
N ASN A 328 6.35 -14.03 -14.62
CA ASN A 328 5.22 -14.31 -15.51
C ASN A 328 4.56 -15.65 -15.17
N ARG A 329 5.36 -16.71 -14.95
CA ARG A 329 4.82 -18.01 -14.55
C ARG A 329 4.06 -17.97 -13.21
N VAL A 330 4.51 -17.13 -12.27
CA VAL A 330 3.76 -16.88 -11.02
C VAL A 330 2.44 -16.18 -11.31
N ALA A 331 2.46 -15.12 -12.12
CA ALA A 331 1.24 -14.40 -12.49
C ALA A 331 0.22 -15.34 -13.16
N ASP A 332 0.67 -16.16 -14.13
CA ASP A 332 -0.17 -17.15 -14.82
C ASP A 332 -0.76 -18.18 -13.84
N ALA A 333 0.01 -18.61 -12.84
CA ALA A 333 -0.49 -19.53 -11.82
C ALA A 333 -1.60 -18.92 -10.98
N PHE A 334 -1.46 -17.66 -10.55
CA PHE A 334 -2.52 -16.94 -9.85
C PHE A 334 -3.76 -16.77 -10.73
N VAL A 335 -3.61 -16.35 -12.00
CA VAL A 335 -4.75 -16.18 -12.92
C VAL A 335 -5.45 -17.50 -13.21
N ARG A 336 -4.70 -18.60 -13.38
CA ARG A 336 -5.27 -19.94 -13.56
C ARG A 336 -6.07 -20.41 -12.34
N THR A 337 -5.63 -20.06 -11.13
CA THR A 337 -6.32 -20.45 -9.89
C THR A 337 -7.53 -19.57 -9.58
N TYR A 338 -7.40 -18.24 -9.70
CA TYR A 338 -8.39 -17.28 -9.19
C TYR A 338 -9.10 -16.48 -10.29
N GLY A 339 -8.76 -16.70 -11.56
CA GLY A 339 -9.45 -16.12 -12.72
C GLY A 339 -9.36 -14.59 -12.80
N LYS A 340 -10.47 -13.96 -13.20
CA LYS A 340 -10.57 -12.53 -13.52
C LYS A 340 -10.10 -11.59 -12.39
N TYR A 341 -10.26 -12.00 -11.14
CA TYR A 341 -9.94 -11.19 -9.97
C TYR A 341 -8.69 -11.68 -9.23
N ALA A 342 -7.79 -12.40 -9.90
CA ALA A 342 -6.63 -13.02 -9.25
C ALA A 342 -5.71 -12.05 -8.47
N GLY A 343 -5.63 -10.77 -8.86
CA GLY A 343 -4.91 -9.75 -8.09
C GLY A 343 -5.55 -9.44 -6.74
N TRP A 344 -6.87 -9.61 -6.60
CA TRP A 344 -7.57 -9.46 -5.33
C TRP A 344 -7.25 -10.63 -4.39
N ALA A 345 -7.26 -11.85 -4.93
CA ALA A 345 -6.83 -13.03 -4.18
C ALA A 345 -5.38 -12.90 -3.71
N GLN A 346 -4.48 -12.46 -4.61
CA GLN A 346 -3.09 -12.18 -4.27
C GLN A 346 -2.96 -11.12 -3.16
N THR A 347 -3.77 -10.06 -3.20
CA THR A 347 -3.75 -9.01 -2.18
C THR A 347 -4.10 -9.56 -0.80
N LEU A 348 -5.14 -10.39 -0.69
CA LEU A 348 -5.49 -11.05 0.58
C LEU A 348 -4.37 -11.98 1.08
N LEU A 349 -3.83 -12.81 0.20
CA LEU A 349 -2.74 -13.73 0.56
C LEU A 349 -1.48 -12.98 0.98
N PHE A 350 -1.22 -11.82 0.40
CA PHE A 350 -0.16 -10.92 0.84
C PHE A 350 -0.45 -10.32 2.22
N ILE A 351 -1.69 -9.88 2.48
CA ILE A 351 -2.11 -9.37 3.80
C ILE A 351 -1.90 -10.42 4.89
N ALA A 352 -2.23 -11.69 4.62
CA ALA A 352 -1.99 -12.81 5.53
C ALA A 352 -0.51 -12.97 5.92
N GLU A 353 0.41 -12.54 5.05
CA GLU A 353 1.84 -12.63 5.29
C GLU A 353 2.43 -11.42 6.05
N LEU A 354 1.65 -10.36 6.29
CA LEU A 354 2.09 -9.20 7.07
C LEU A 354 2.36 -9.60 8.53
N PRO A 355 3.43 -9.06 9.17
CA PRO A 355 3.78 -9.45 10.54
C PRO A 355 2.65 -9.29 11.56
N SER A 356 1.85 -8.23 11.45
CA SER A 356 0.69 -7.97 12.31
C SER A 356 -0.39 -9.04 12.16
N GLN A 357 -0.65 -9.50 10.93
CA GLN A 357 -1.67 -10.50 10.66
C GLN A 357 -1.20 -11.91 11.04
N LYS A 358 0.07 -12.25 10.79
CA LYS A 358 0.65 -13.52 11.27
C LYS A 358 0.54 -13.68 12.77
N ALA A 359 0.77 -12.62 13.54
CA ALA A 359 0.64 -12.65 15.00
C ALA A 359 -0.81 -12.96 15.43
N LEU A 360 -1.79 -12.35 14.77
CA LEU A 360 -3.22 -12.59 15.03
C LEU A 360 -3.65 -14.00 14.65
N LEU A 361 -3.27 -14.49 13.47
CA LEU A 361 -3.57 -15.84 12.98
C LEU A 361 -2.99 -16.91 13.91
N ASN A 362 -1.71 -16.81 14.26
CA ASN A 362 -1.06 -17.77 15.18
C ASN A 362 -1.70 -17.77 16.57
N SER A 363 -2.09 -16.60 17.10
CA SER A 363 -2.76 -16.50 18.41
C SER A 363 -4.16 -17.13 18.42
N THR A 364 -4.79 -17.25 17.25
CA THR A 364 -6.11 -17.86 17.09
C THR A 364 -5.99 -19.39 17.00
N GLU A 365 -4.94 -19.89 16.33
CA GLU A 365 -4.61 -21.32 16.28
C GLU A 365 -4.28 -21.89 17.68
N GLU A 366 -3.54 -21.15 18.52
CA GLU A 366 -3.24 -21.56 19.89
C GLU A 366 -4.47 -21.57 20.82
N LYS A 367 -5.53 -20.84 20.48
CA LYS A 367 -6.79 -20.77 21.25
C LYS A 367 -7.84 -21.80 20.81
N SER A 368 -7.59 -22.57 19.75
CA SER A 368 -8.48 -23.66 19.34
C SER A 368 -8.39 -24.85 20.32
N PRO A 369 -9.50 -25.40 20.86
CA PRO A 369 -9.46 -26.44 21.90
C PRO A 369 -8.82 -27.78 21.48
N ASN A 370 -8.50 -27.97 20.20
CA ASN A 370 -8.11 -29.26 19.64
C ASN A 370 -6.60 -29.52 19.51
N SER A 371 -5.71 -28.61 19.94
CA SER A 371 -4.25 -28.84 19.83
C SER A 371 -3.62 -29.53 21.04
N LYS A 372 -4.34 -29.73 22.16
CA LYS A 372 -3.85 -30.50 23.32
C LYS A 372 -4.18 -31.99 23.23
N LYS A 373 -3.64 -32.71 22.24
CA LYS A 373 -3.52 -34.18 22.31
C LYS A 373 -2.53 -34.71 21.27
N ARG A 374 -1.22 -34.55 21.55
CA ARG A 374 -0.17 -35.45 21.04
C ARG A 374 1.17 -35.15 21.71
N LYS A 375 1.36 -35.72 22.89
CA LYS A 375 2.66 -36.12 23.46
C LYS A 375 2.40 -36.86 24.78
N LEU A 376 2.15 -38.15 24.69
CA LEU A 376 2.61 -39.13 25.68
C LEU A 376 2.53 -40.50 25.02
N GLY A 377 3.66 -41.01 24.56
CA GLY A 377 3.79 -42.30 23.93
C GLY A 377 5.20 -42.83 24.13
N GLY A 378 5.35 -43.70 25.12
CA GLY A 378 6.34 -44.77 25.13
C GLY A 378 7.72 -44.45 25.71
N ILE A 379 7.94 -44.79 26.99
CA ILE A 379 9.12 -45.54 27.43
C ILE A 379 8.70 -46.43 28.62
N THR A 380 8.35 -47.69 28.36
CA THR A 380 8.37 -48.76 29.38
C THR A 380 9.75 -49.42 29.32
N LYS A 381 10.57 -49.21 30.36
CA LYS A 381 11.79 -49.98 30.60
C LYS A 381 11.42 -51.27 31.34
N VAL A 382 11.79 -52.40 30.76
CA VAL A 382 11.85 -53.71 31.43
C VAL A 382 13.17 -53.79 32.20
N PRO A 383 13.21 -54.15 33.48
CA PRO A 383 14.46 -54.51 34.14
C PRO A 383 14.80 -55.98 33.86
N LYS A 384 16.05 -56.22 33.48
CA LYS A 384 16.70 -57.52 33.61
C LYS A 384 17.33 -57.62 35.00
N GLU A 385 17.10 -58.77 35.62
CA GLU A 385 17.73 -59.39 36.80
C GLU A 385 17.65 -58.65 38.14
#